data_AF-A0A544TMG4-F1
#
_entry.id   AF-A0A544TMG4-F1
#
_cell.length_a   1.000
_cell.length_b   1.000
_cell.length_c   1.000
_cell.angle_alpha   90.00
_cell.angle_beta   90.00
_cell.angle_gamma   90.00
#
_symmetry.space_group_name_H-M   'P 1'
#
loop_
_entity.id
_entity.type
_entity.pdbx_description
1 polymer ?
#
loop_
_entity_poly.entity_id
_entity_poly.type
_entity_poly.pdbx_seq_one_letter_code
_entity_poly.pdbx_strand_id
1 'polypeptide(L)'
;MSKPNELGKRHVLDVCNALRHYLNSDSMESYIEPVQETVKYIAELYPDIQSVRNKFETDKPDFNPDLILTLHNKEEEKLNLFNIKRNAAIQPKNLGAKSFLENYFMSQELQEKFNAYFSKEYELYLQSIMEFRGYRNVYDRIPELKKKVLACYPKFEAEINPFRRSFLFSLREYCFQLMKDEFNNGTTGIENAFKELMMLDTTNIITRYTGENKCFGVEEWKSNINIEQEIQIYKKGNDTIGIRSGTEALTIRFKFESGPTSSVKLATSYECFPAEDGVVHKNLQSIKVFEGLLERHKQLNKSNDSNAVGKCNEAMVYYRVLVTDPKIHQVDEKDFQVMLESYSPYISSKTLLDIQQSSKKAVEKIDEYLKGKYQVYQIESIQLVPDNYLKDRLDTSDMKIIIKVEKRYVEENLSLKAISKSSAKITVKNPGAGTILGPLYFDTGSLTLVTDEAKVKFNKKLLTHQQCLEMISAALGESLQAAKQEKLRKGLAAIRGTATTIITDYVKDNSLILEHDVIKGVVEVYPKTPSTIQTTLRWNEKQEELSLRVKFSKGQDHGWSSMKLACEYRVEF
;
A
#
# COMPACT_ATOMS: atom_id res chain seq x y z
N MET A 1 -33.71 -9.20 -10.91
CA MET A 1 -33.00 -8.90 -9.64
C MET A 1 -32.91 -7.40 -9.51
N SER A 2 -33.56 -6.80 -8.52
CA SER A 2 -33.49 -5.36 -8.25
C SER A 2 -32.09 -4.95 -7.79
N LYS A 3 -31.69 -3.70 -8.06
CA LYS A 3 -30.38 -3.20 -7.63
C LYS A 3 -30.38 -3.01 -6.10
N PRO A 4 -29.27 -3.26 -5.37
CA PRO A 4 -29.21 -3.10 -3.92
C PRO A 4 -29.70 -1.74 -3.38
N ASN A 5 -29.44 -0.65 -4.10
CA ASN A 5 -29.92 0.69 -3.73
C ASN A 5 -31.46 0.82 -3.74
N GLU A 6 -32.15 0.10 -4.63
CA GLU A 6 -33.61 0.13 -4.71
C GLU A 6 -34.24 -0.63 -3.53
N LEU A 7 -33.60 -1.70 -3.08
CA LEU A 7 -34.04 -2.47 -1.92
C LEU A 7 -33.91 -1.68 -0.62
N GLY A 8 -32.77 -0.99 -0.41
CA GLY A 8 -32.55 -0.15 0.77
C GLY A 8 -33.52 1.03 0.83
N LYS A 9 -33.68 1.77 -0.28
CA LYS A 9 -34.65 2.88 -0.36
C LYS A 9 -36.08 2.41 -0.06
N ARG A 10 -36.49 1.28 -0.67
CA ARG A 10 -37.82 0.72 -0.46
C ARG A 10 -38.04 0.32 0.99
N HIS A 11 -37.06 -0.31 1.62
CA HIS A 11 -37.15 -0.70 3.02
C HIS A 11 -37.39 0.50 3.95
N VAL A 12 -36.64 1.60 3.78
CA VAL A 12 -36.82 2.82 4.58
C VAL A 12 -38.22 3.41 4.42
N LEU A 13 -38.73 3.50 3.18
CA LEU A 13 -40.06 4.00 2.91
C LEU A 13 -41.15 3.08 3.48
N ASP A 14 -41.01 1.77 3.30
CA ASP A 14 -41.97 0.78 3.78
C ASP A 14 -42.04 0.78 5.32
N VAL A 15 -40.90 0.85 6.02
CA VAL A 15 -40.85 0.96 7.49
C VAL A 15 -41.45 2.28 7.97
N CYS A 16 -41.12 3.42 7.33
CA CYS A 16 -41.69 4.71 7.70
C CYS A 16 -43.23 4.71 7.58
N ASN A 17 -43.76 4.18 6.47
CA ASN A 17 -45.20 4.14 6.24
C ASN A 17 -45.90 3.15 7.17
N ALA A 18 -45.33 1.96 7.37
CA ALA A 18 -45.86 0.98 8.31
C ALA A 18 -45.87 1.51 9.75
N LEU A 19 -44.83 2.23 10.18
CA LEU A 19 -44.79 2.88 11.49
C LEU A 19 -45.87 3.97 11.62
N ARG A 20 -46.11 4.78 10.56
CA ARG A 20 -47.22 5.75 10.56
C ARG A 20 -48.59 5.07 10.72
N HIS A 21 -48.82 3.95 10.03
CA HIS A 21 -50.04 3.15 10.19
C HIS A 21 -50.18 2.61 11.61
N TYR A 22 -49.10 2.04 12.16
CA TYR A 22 -49.07 1.55 13.54
C TYR A 22 -49.47 2.64 14.55
N LEU A 23 -48.90 3.84 14.43
CA LEU A 23 -49.20 4.97 15.32
C LEU A 23 -50.66 5.46 15.20
N ASN A 24 -51.29 5.29 14.05
CA ASN A 24 -52.71 5.62 13.83
C ASN A 24 -53.66 4.46 14.18
N SER A 25 -53.17 3.36 14.76
CA SER A 25 -53.93 2.13 15.02
C SER A 25 -54.49 1.43 13.76
N ASP A 26 -53.86 1.63 12.61
CA ASP A 26 -54.18 0.92 11.36
C ASP A 26 -53.46 -0.45 11.29
N SER A 27 -54.00 -1.36 10.47
CA SER A 27 -53.38 -2.68 10.24
C SER A 27 -52.09 -2.59 9.42
N MET A 28 -51.07 -3.35 9.82
CA MET A 28 -49.79 -3.50 9.11
C MET A 28 -49.71 -4.77 8.24
N GLU A 29 -50.79 -5.55 8.13
CA GLU A 29 -50.79 -6.88 7.46
C GLU A 29 -50.36 -6.82 5.97
N SER A 30 -50.51 -5.66 5.33
CA SER A 30 -50.12 -5.45 3.93
C SER A 30 -48.61 -5.34 3.70
N TYR A 31 -47.81 -5.13 4.75
CA TYR A 31 -46.36 -5.06 4.68
C TYR A 31 -45.71 -6.43 4.85
N ILE A 32 -44.52 -6.63 4.29
CA ILE A 32 -43.77 -7.88 4.46
C ILE A 32 -43.29 -8.06 5.91
N GLU A 33 -43.16 -9.31 6.35
CA GLU A 33 -42.78 -9.66 7.73
C GLU A 33 -41.54 -8.90 8.26
N PRO A 34 -40.42 -8.73 7.52
CA PRO A 34 -39.27 -7.96 7.98
C PRO A 34 -39.62 -6.50 8.32
N VAL A 35 -40.52 -5.87 7.56
CA VAL A 35 -40.96 -4.49 7.82
C VAL A 35 -41.81 -4.46 9.09
N GLN A 36 -42.76 -5.39 9.24
CA GLN A 36 -43.61 -5.48 10.43
C GLN A 36 -42.79 -5.67 11.71
N GLU A 37 -41.84 -6.61 11.70
CA GLU A 37 -40.98 -6.88 12.85
C GLU A 37 -40.06 -5.70 13.17
N THR A 38 -39.58 -4.99 12.16
CA THR A 38 -38.78 -3.75 12.37
C THR A 38 -39.61 -2.67 13.06
N VAL A 39 -40.87 -2.48 12.63
CA VAL A 39 -41.78 -1.50 13.24
C VAL A 39 -42.10 -1.86 14.69
N LYS A 40 -42.41 -3.13 14.97
CA LYS A 40 -42.63 -3.61 16.34
C LYS A 40 -41.43 -3.33 17.23
N TYR A 41 -40.23 -3.66 16.75
CA TYR A 41 -38.98 -3.40 17.48
C TYR A 41 -38.78 -1.90 17.77
N ILE A 42 -39.02 -1.02 16.78
CA ILE A 42 -38.94 0.44 16.96
C ILE A 42 -39.95 0.93 18.01
N ALA A 43 -41.19 0.45 17.96
CA ALA A 43 -42.25 0.85 18.89
C ALA A 43 -42.00 0.32 20.31
N GLU A 44 -41.38 -0.85 20.45
CA GLU A 44 -40.94 -1.38 21.74
C GLU A 44 -39.76 -0.56 22.32
N LEU A 45 -38.82 -0.16 21.48
CA LEU A 45 -37.66 0.64 21.89
C LEU A 45 -38.06 2.08 22.25
N TYR A 46 -39.03 2.64 21.55
CA TYR A 46 -39.55 3.99 21.72
C TYR A 46 -41.08 3.96 21.86
N PRO A 47 -41.63 3.81 23.08
CA PRO A 47 -43.08 3.69 23.28
C PRO A 47 -43.86 4.99 23.05
N ASP A 48 -43.21 6.14 23.19
CA ASP A 48 -43.85 7.47 23.18
C ASP A 48 -43.65 8.24 21.86
N ILE A 49 -43.61 7.53 20.73
CA ILE A 49 -43.44 8.16 19.40
C ILE A 49 -44.70 8.98 19.07
N GLN A 50 -44.51 10.29 18.84
CA GLN A 50 -45.57 11.18 18.38
C GLN A 50 -45.66 11.20 16.84
N SER A 51 -44.52 11.25 16.16
CA SER A 51 -44.48 11.25 14.69
C SER A 51 -43.16 10.73 14.14
N VAL A 52 -43.16 10.35 12.86
CA VAL A 52 -41.97 9.88 12.13
C VAL A 52 -41.85 10.54 10.76
N ARG A 53 -40.63 10.92 10.40
CA ARG A 53 -40.22 11.38 9.07
C ARG A 53 -39.05 10.55 8.56
N ASN A 54 -38.93 10.41 7.23
CA ASN A 54 -37.80 9.70 6.61
C ASN A 54 -36.88 10.66 5.84
N LYS A 55 -35.62 10.27 5.62
CA LYS A 55 -34.62 11.12 4.94
C LYS A 55 -35.02 11.62 3.55
N PHE A 56 -35.87 10.91 2.81
CA PHE A 56 -36.28 11.32 1.46
C PHE A 56 -37.31 12.46 1.47
N GLU A 57 -37.79 12.85 2.65
CA GLU A 57 -38.61 14.04 2.87
C GLU A 57 -37.75 15.30 3.13
N THR A 58 -36.42 15.21 2.99
CA THR A 58 -35.46 16.32 3.18
C THR A 58 -34.76 16.70 1.86
N ASP A 59 -34.21 17.92 1.80
CA ASP A 59 -33.47 18.42 0.62
C ASP A 59 -32.17 17.65 0.35
N LYS A 60 -31.58 17.03 1.39
CA LYS A 60 -30.29 16.33 1.32
C LYS A 60 -30.38 14.95 1.99
N PRO A 61 -31.04 13.96 1.34
CA PRO A 61 -31.26 12.64 1.95
C PRO A 61 -29.96 11.93 2.37
N ASP A 62 -28.86 12.08 1.63
CA ASP A 62 -27.60 11.38 1.91
C ASP A 62 -26.90 11.84 3.20
N PHE A 63 -27.31 12.99 3.75
CA PHE A 63 -26.78 13.57 4.99
C PHE A 63 -27.73 13.41 6.19
N ASN A 64 -28.86 12.73 6.01
CA ASN A 64 -29.88 12.54 7.05
C ASN A 64 -30.00 11.05 7.43
N PRO A 65 -30.31 10.75 8.70
CA PRO A 65 -30.60 9.38 9.14
C PRO A 65 -31.85 8.85 8.45
N ASP A 66 -31.96 7.53 8.27
CA ASP A 66 -33.07 6.91 7.53
C ASP A 66 -34.44 7.35 8.06
N LEU A 67 -34.62 7.37 9.39
CA LEU A 67 -35.79 7.90 10.08
C LEU A 67 -35.40 8.91 11.16
N ILE A 68 -36.27 9.88 11.40
CA ILE A 68 -36.25 10.74 12.58
C ILE A 68 -37.61 10.58 13.27
N LEU A 69 -37.58 10.12 14.52
CA LEU A 69 -38.76 10.03 15.38
C LEU A 69 -38.84 11.30 16.21
N THR A 70 -40.03 11.89 16.32
CA THR A 70 -40.31 12.91 17.33
C THR A 70 -41.12 12.27 18.43
N LEU A 71 -40.60 12.27 19.65
CA LEU A 71 -41.26 11.72 20.84
C LEU A 71 -42.23 12.74 21.45
N HIS A 72 -43.14 12.31 22.32
CA HIS A 72 -44.10 13.19 22.99
C HIS A 72 -43.46 14.32 23.82
N ASN A 73 -42.25 14.10 24.35
CA ASN A 73 -41.45 15.10 25.05
C ASN A 73 -40.75 16.11 24.10
N LYS A 74 -40.96 15.97 22.78
CA LYS A 74 -40.33 16.73 21.68
C LYS A 74 -38.85 16.42 21.43
N GLU A 75 -38.29 15.38 22.06
CA GLU A 75 -36.96 14.88 21.70
C GLU A 75 -37.00 14.21 20.32
N GLU A 76 -35.91 14.34 19.58
CA GLU A 76 -35.74 13.71 18.27
C GLU A 76 -34.77 12.55 18.35
N GLU A 77 -35.23 11.36 17.97
CA GLU A 77 -34.40 10.15 17.88
C GLU A 77 -34.05 9.86 16.42
N LYS A 78 -32.75 9.64 16.17
CA LYS A 78 -32.20 9.43 14.82
C LYS A 78 -31.94 7.95 14.60
N LEU A 79 -32.61 7.36 13.61
CA LEU A 79 -32.52 5.93 13.32
C LEU A 79 -31.96 5.66 11.92
N ASN A 80 -31.03 4.71 11.83
CA ASN A 80 -30.59 4.12 10.55
C ASN A 80 -31.11 2.67 10.44
N LEU A 81 -31.51 2.28 9.24
CA LEU A 81 -32.16 0.99 8.98
C LEU A 81 -31.32 0.15 8.01
N PHE A 82 -30.87 -1.01 8.47
CA PHE A 82 -30.10 -1.96 7.69
C PHE A 82 -30.92 -3.20 7.37
N ASN A 83 -31.21 -3.44 6.10
CA ASN A 83 -31.85 -4.67 5.65
C ASN A 83 -30.82 -5.67 5.11
N ILE A 84 -30.46 -6.67 5.92
CA ILE A 84 -29.29 -7.54 5.69
C ILE A 84 -29.71 -9.00 5.49
N LYS A 85 -29.18 -9.66 4.45
CA LYS A 85 -29.46 -11.08 4.22
C LYS A 85 -28.68 -11.96 5.20
N ARG A 86 -29.38 -12.67 6.10
CA ARG A 86 -28.81 -13.58 7.11
C ARG A 86 -27.59 -12.95 7.82
N ASN A 87 -26.45 -13.64 7.82
CA ASN A 87 -25.21 -13.26 8.50
C ASN A 87 -24.28 -12.41 7.62
N ALA A 88 -24.80 -11.71 6.61
CA ALA A 88 -23.99 -10.78 5.84
C ALA A 88 -23.49 -9.62 6.73
N ALA A 89 -22.33 -9.06 6.36
CA ALA A 89 -21.70 -7.97 7.09
C ALA A 89 -22.46 -6.65 6.90
N ILE A 90 -22.39 -5.79 7.92
CA ILE A 90 -22.96 -4.43 7.89
C ILE A 90 -22.04 -3.56 7.03
N GLN A 91 -22.62 -2.84 6.07
CA GLN A 91 -21.91 -1.88 5.22
C GLN A 91 -22.55 -0.50 5.38
N PRO A 92 -22.00 0.36 6.27
CA PRO A 92 -22.59 1.65 6.62
C PRO A 92 -22.82 2.55 5.42
N LYS A 93 -21.75 2.87 4.66
CA LYS A 93 -21.80 3.82 3.55
C LYS A 93 -20.83 3.39 2.43
N ASN A 94 -21.20 3.68 1.17
CA ASN A 94 -20.23 3.68 0.07
C ASN A 94 -19.81 5.13 -0.15
N LEU A 95 -18.50 5.41 -0.11
CA LEU A 95 -17.98 6.77 -0.23
C LEU A 95 -17.38 6.98 -1.63
N GLY A 96 -17.47 8.21 -2.13
CA GLY A 96 -16.72 8.63 -3.29
C GLY A 96 -15.26 8.84 -2.91
N ALA A 97 -14.33 8.19 -3.63
CA ALA A 97 -12.90 8.35 -3.34
C ALA A 97 -12.40 9.80 -3.52
N LYS A 98 -13.14 10.63 -4.28
CA LYS A 98 -12.77 12.02 -4.57
C LYS A 98 -13.35 13.08 -3.64
N SER A 99 -14.12 12.68 -2.60
CA SER A 99 -14.77 13.63 -1.68
C SER A 99 -14.84 13.17 -0.22
N PHE A 100 -14.39 11.95 0.11
CA PHE A 100 -14.57 11.41 1.46
C PHE A 100 -13.74 12.12 2.55
N LEU A 101 -12.55 12.64 2.23
CA LEU A 101 -11.71 13.35 3.20
C LEU A 101 -12.33 14.71 3.54
N GLU A 102 -12.87 15.40 2.54
CA GLU A 102 -13.60 16.64 2.75
C GLU A 102 -14.88 16.38 3.57
N ASN A 103 -15.69 15.41 3.15
CA ASN A 103 -17.01 15.18 3.73
C ASN A 103 -16.99 14.58 5.14
N TYR A 104 -16.01 13.71 5.44
CA TYR A 104 -16.00 12.94 6.70
C TYR A 104 -14.80 13.27 7.59
N PHE A 105 -13.65 13.64 7.02
CA PHE A 105 -12.48 14.06 7.81
C PHE A 105 -12.42 15.59 7.98
N MET A 106 -13.39 16.32 7.43
CA MET A 106 -13.49 17.78 7.48
C MET A 106 -12.25 18.50 6.91
N SER A 107 -11.58 17.88 5.93
CA SER A 107 -10.33 18.42 5.39
C SER A 107 -10.35 18.50 3.86
N GLN A 108 -10.67 19.70 3.35
CA GLN A 108 -10.59 20.02 1.93
C GLN A 108 -9.14 19.93 1.41
N GLU A 109 -8.17 20.38 2.21
CA GLU A 109 -6.74 20.33 1.84
C GLU A 109 -6.27 18.89 1.61
N LEU A 110 -6.59 17.96 2.52
CA LEU A 110 -6.26 16.55 2.33
C LEU A 110 -6.97 15.96 1.11
N GLN A 111 -8.22 16.35 0.86
CA GLN A 111 -8.96 15.90 -0.30
C GLN A 111 -8.33 16.37 -1.62
N GLU A 112 -7.85 17.61 -1.68
CA GLU A 112 -7.15 18.18 -2.84
C GLU A 112 -5.82 17.46 -3.11
N LYS A 113 -5.02 17.25 -2.06
CA LYS A 113 -3.77 16.45 -2.12
C LYS A 113 -4.04 15.04 -2.64
N PHE A 114 -5.04 14.36 -2.07
CA PHE A 114 -5.45 13.03 -2.50
C PHE A 114 -5.92 13.02 -3.97
N ASN A 115 -6.74 13.99 -4.38
CA ASN A 115 -7.27 14.06 -5.74
C ASN A 115 -6.19 14.30 -6.81
N ALA A 116 -5.18 15.13 -6.49
CA ALA A 116 -4.03 15.34 -7.35
C ALA A 116 -3.24 14.04 -7.55
N TYR A 117 -2.91 13.35 -6.45
CA TYR A 117 -2.22 12.06 -6.50
C TYR A 117 -3.05 10.99 -7.22
N PHE A 118 -4.33 10.86 -6.89
CA PHE A 118 -5.27 9.91 -7.51
C PHE A 118 -5.30 10.06 -9.03
N SER A 119 -5.39 11.30 -9.52
CA SER A 119 -5.54 11.56 -10.96
C SER A 119 -4.29 11.15 -11.73
N LYS A 120 -3.10 11.48 -11.19
CA LYS A 120 -1.82 11.04 -11.74
C LYS A 120 -1.67 9.52 -11.73
N GLU A 121 -1.97 8.87 -10.61
CA GLU A 121 -1.85 7.42 -10.48
C GLU A 121 -2.83 6.64 -11.35
N TYR A 122 -4.04 7.18 -11.55
CA TYR A 122 -5.05 6.58 -12.40
C TYR A 122 -4.69 6.65 -13.88
N GLU A 123 -4.11 7.79 -14.32
CA GLU A 123 -3.56 7.93 -15.67
C GLU A 123 -2.42 6.93 -15.91
N LEU A 124 -1.46 6.84 -14.98
CA LEU A 124 -0.35 5.88 -15.06
C LEU A 124 -0.84 4.43 -15.11
N TYR A 125 -1.88 4.10 -14.34
CA TYR A 125 -2.51 2.79 -14.35
C TYR A 125 -3.08 2.45 -15.75
N LEU A 126 -3.82 3.37 -16.38
CA LEU A 126 -4.37 3.14 -17.71
C LEU A 126 -3.27 3.08 -18.78
N GLN A 127 -2.25 3.94 -18.69
CA GLN A 127 -1.09 3.90 -19.58
C GLN A 127 -0.35 2.56 -19.48
N SER A 128 -0.12 2.05 -18.25
CA SER A 128 0.56 0.77 -18.03
C SER A 128 -0.17 -0.41 -18.68
N ILE A 129 -1.51 -0.42 -18.66
CA ILE A 129 -2.31 -1.43 -19.36
C ILE A 129 -2.11 -1.34 -20.88
N MET A 130 -2.09 -0.12 -21.43
CA MET A 130 -1.91 0.08 -22.86
C MET A 130 -0.49 -0.25 -23.33
N GLU A 131 0.52 0.10 -22.52
CA GLU A 131 1.91 -0.25 -22.78
C GLU A 131 2.13 -1.76 -22.75
N PHE A 132 1.49 -2.48 -21.82
CA PHE A 132 1.49 -3.94 -21.78
C PHE A 132 0.93 -4.55 -23.07
N ARG A 133 -0.08 -3.92 -23.69
CA ARG A 133 -0.61 -4.29 -25.00
C ARG A 133 0.25 -3.86 -26.19
N GLY A 134 1.36 -3.16 -25.96
CA GLY A 134 2.27 -2.69 -27.01
C GLY A 134 1.94 -1.31 -27.58
N TYR A 135 0.97 -0.58 -27.01
CA TYR A 135 0.65 0.78 -27.41
C TYR A 135 1.43 1.79 -26.56
N ARG A 136 2.21 2.67 -27.22
CA ARG A 136 2.95 3.74 -26.56
C ARG A 136 2.55 5.08 -27.16
N ASN A 137 1.52 5.71 -26.58
CA ASN A 137 1.22 7.12 -26.85
C ASN A 137 1.17 7.89 -25.54
N VAL A 138 2.21 8.70 -25.31
CA VAL A 138 2.37 9.50 -24.10
C VAL A 138 1.46 10.74 -24.06
N TYR A 139 0.77 11.05 -25.16
CA TYR A 139 -0.10 12.22 -25.28
C TYR A 139 -1.58 11.92 -25.01
N ASP A 140 -1.96 10.64 -24.87
CA ASP A 140 -3.33 10.28 -24.54
C ASP A 140 -3.67 10.74 -23.11
N ARG A 141 -4.77 11.47 -22.95
CA ARG A 141 -5.30 11.82 -21.62
C ARG A 141 -6.24 10.70 -21.14
N ILE A 142 -6.68 10.82 -19.89
CA ILE A 142 -7.57 9.83 -19.25
C ILE A 142 -8.78 9.45 -20.12
N PRO A 143 -9.54 10.37 -20.76
CA PRO A 143 -10.69 9.99 -21.59
C PRO A 143 -10.33 9.10 -22.78
N GLU A 144 -9.23 9.39 -23.47
CA GLU A 144 -8.73 8.60 -24.59
C GLU A 144 -8.22 7.24 -24.13
N LEU A 145 -7.45 7.21 -23.04
CA LEU A 145 -6.95 5.99 -22.42
C LEU A 145 -8.10 5.07 -21.98
N LYS A 146 -9.15 5.62 -21.35
CA LYS A 146 -10.35 4.85 -20.99
C LYS A 146 -11.00 4.19 -22.19
N LYS A 147 -11.16 4.91 -23.31
CA LYS A 147 -11.76 4.33 -24.53
C LYS A 147 -10.94 3.15 -25.05
N LYS A 148 -9.61 3.31 -25.10
CA LYS A 148 -8.68 2.26 -25.57
C LYS A 148 -8.68 1.05 -24.64
N VAL A 149 -8.54 1.27 -23.33
CA VAL A 149 -8.56 0.18 -22.34
C VAL A 149 -9.90 -0.55 -22.36
N LEU A 150 -11.03 0.15 -22.44
CA LEU A 150 -12.35 -0.49 -22.48
C LEU A 150 -12.54 -1.36 -23.73
N ALA A 151 -12.01 -0.94 -24.88
CA ALA A 151 -12.07 -1.71 -26.12
C ALA A 151 -11.25 -3.00 -26.04
N CYS A 152 -10.11 -2.98 -25.36
CA CYS A 152 -9.24 -4.16 -25.19
C CYS A 152 -9.62 -5.04 -24.00
N TYR A 153 -10.15 -4.45 -22.94
CA TYR A 153 -10.41 -5.07 -21.64
C TYR A 153 -11.72 -4.51 -21.03
N PRO A 154 -12.89 -5.04 -21.43
CA PRO A 154 -14.17 -4.61 -20.87
C PRO A 154 -14.36 -5.02 -19.40
N LYS A 155 -13.60 -6.01 -18.93
CA LYS A 155 -13.61 -6.52 -17.55
C LYS A 155 -12.19 -6.76 -17.06
N PHE A 156 -12.03 -6.92 -15.75
CA PHE A 156 -10.75 -7.33 -15.17
C PHE A 156 -10.43 -8.78 -15.53
N GLU A 157 -9.26 -8.99 -16.11
CA GLU A 157 -8.70 -10.29 -16.46
C GLU A 157 -7.41 -10.55 -15.68
N ALA A 158 -6.94 -11.80 -15.65
CA ALA A 158 -5.75 -12.20 -14.92
C ALA A 158 -4.51 -11.37 -15.33
N GLU A 159 -4.37 -11.07 -16.62
CA GLU A 159 -3.25 -10.30 -17.18
C GLU A 159 -3.17 -8.86 -16.66
N ILE A 160 -4.31 -8.21 -16.41
CA ILE A 160 -4.36 -6.80 -15.99
C ILE A 160 -4.61 -6.60 -14.50
N ASN A 161 -4.93 -7.67 -13.77
CA ASN A 161 -5.10 -7.63 -12.31
C ASN A 161 -3.85 -7.15 -11.55
N PRO A 162 -2.59 -7.44 -11.97
CA PRO A 162 -1.41 -6.85 -11.35
C PRO A 162 -1.42 -5.31 -11.37
N PHE A 163 -1.81 -4.69 -12.48
CA PHE A 163 -1.93 -3.22 -12.57
C PHE A 163 -3.02 -2.68 -11.63
N ARG A 164 -4.16 -3.39 -11.54
CA ARG A 164 -5.23 -3.06 -10.59
C ARG A 164 -4.73 -3.09 -9.15
N ARG A 165 -4.05 -4.17 -8.75
CA ARG A 165 -3.51 -4.33 -7.39
C ARG A 165 -2.51 -3.24 -7.06
N SER A 166 -1.57 -2.98 -7.98
CA SER A 166 -0.57 -1.91 -7.84
C SER A 166 -1.20 -0.52 -7.67
N PHE A 167 -2.24 -0.22 -8.47
CA PHE A 167 -2.96 1.04 -8.36
C PHE A 167 -3.69 1.20 -7.01
N LEU A 168 -4.44 0.19 -6.57
CA LEU A 168 -5.14 0.24 -5.28
C LEU A 168 -4.16 0.31 -4.09
N PHE A 169 -3.04 -0.41 -4.17
CA PHE A 169 -1.93 -0.33 -3.22
C PHE A 169 -1.40 1.09 -3.08
N SER A 170 -1.17 1.76 -4.21
CA SER A 170 -0.65 3.14 -4.26
C SER A 170 -1.63 4.12 -3.61
N LEU A 171 -2.93 4.00 -3.92
CA LEU A 171 -3.96 4.84 -3.30
C LEU A 171 -4.03 4.64 -1.78
N ARG A 172 -3.99 3.39 -1.32
CA ARG A 172 -4.01 3.08 0.11
C ARG A 172 -2.76 3.60 0.82
N GLU A 173 -1.56 3.44 0.26
CA GLU A 173 -0.33 4.00 0.87
C GLU A 173 -0.41 5.51 1.03
N TYR A 174 -0.80 6.21 -0.04
CA TYR A 174 -0.86 7.67 0.01
C TYR A 174 -1.94 8.16 0.96
N CYS A 175 -3.12 7.52 0.96
CA CYS A 175 -4.17 7.87 1.91
C CYS A 175 -3.76 7.60 3.36
N PHE A 176 -3.06 6.49 3.64
CA PHE A 176 -2.54 6.22 4.97
C PHE A 176 -1.51 7.28 5.39
N GLN A 177 -0.63 7.71 4.49
CA GLN A 177 0.32 8.78 4.75
C GLN A 177 -0.40 10.09 5.13
N LEU A 178 -1.44 10.47 4.40
CA LEU A 178 -2.25 11.64 4.73
C LEU A 178 -2.93 11.50 6.11
N MET A 179 -3.51 10.33 6.42
CA MET A 179 -4.10 10.08 7.73
C MET A 179 -3.08 10.07 8.85
N LYS A 180 -1.87 9.56 8.61
CA LYS A 180 -0.76 9.57 9.56
C LYS A 180 -0.35 11.00 9.91
N ASP A 181 -0.22 11.85 8.91
CA ASP A 181 0.13 13.25 9.10
C ASP A 181 -0.98 14.00 9.86
N GLU A 182 -2.23 13.75 9.50
CA GLU A 182 -3.41 14.28 10.20
C GLU A 182 -3.46 13.85 11.68
N PHE A 183 -3.23 12.55 11.94
CA PHE A 183 -3.18 11.99 13.29
C PHE A 183 -2.06 12.63 14.13
N ASN A 184 -0.86 12.71 13.57
CA ASN A 184 0.32 13.24 14.27
C ASN A 184 0.21 14.74 14.57
N ASN A 185 -0.56 15.48 13.77
CA ASN A 185 -0.88 16.89 13.98
C ASN A 185 -1.94 17.10 15.07
N GLY A 186 -2.60 16.03 15.53
CA GLY A 186 -3.60 16.10 16.61
C GLY A 186 -4.90 16.78 16.19
N THR A 187 -5.29 16.69 14.91
CA THR A 187 -6.58 17.24 14.45
C THR A 187 -7.73 16.29 14.81
N THR A 188 -8.95 16.83 14.86
CA THR A 188 -10.16 16.05 15.16
C THR A 188 -10.75 15.34 13.94
N GLY A 189 -10.11 15.45 12.76
CA GLY A 189 -10.66 14.93 11.50
C GLY A 189 -10.85 13.41 11.51
N ILE A 190 -9.91 12.68 12.11
CA ILE A 190 -9.97 11.21 12.22
C ILE A 190 -11.09 10.79 13.18
N GLU A 191 -11.21 11.46 14.34
CA GLU A 191 -12.28 11.22 15.30
C GLU A 191 -13.65 11.49 14.67
N ASN A 192 -13.80 12.59 13.93
CA ASN A 192 -15.02 12.93 13.22
C ASN A 192 -15.38 11.88 12.17
N ALA A 193 -14.41 11.49 11.34
CA ALA A 193 -14.63 10.45 10.33
C ALA A 193 -15.04 9.12 10.97
N PHE A 194 -14.42 8.76 12.10
CA PHE A 194 -14.78 7.56 12.83
C PHE A 194 -16.21 7.64 13.38
N LYS A 195 -16.59 8.75 14.03
CA LYS A 195 -17.97 9.01 14.50
C LYS A 195 -19.01 8.90 13.40
N GLU A 196 -18.82 9.64 12.32
CA GLU A 196 -19.77 9.79 11.22
C GLU A 196 -19.94 8.50 10.39
N LEU A 197 -18.85 7.78 10.16
CA LEU A 197 -18.86 6.56 9.35
C LEU A 197 -19.28 5.32 10.16
N MET A 198 -19.05 5.33 11.48
CA MET A 198 -19.58 4.33 12.40
C MET A 198 -21.00 4.67 12.88
N MET A 199 -21.50 5.87 12.59
CA MET A 199 -22.85 6.34 12.94
C MET A 199 -23.12 6.25 14.44
N LEU A 200 -22.14 6.68 15.25
CA LEU A 200 -22.15 6.53 16.72
C LEU A 200 -23.21 7.39 17.41
N ASP A 201 -23.67 8.47 16.76
CA ASP A 201 -24.70 9.38 17.28
C ASP A 201 -26.13 9.00 16.83
N THR A 202 -26.34 7.77 16.37
CA THR A 202 -27.63 7.29 15.88
C THR A 202 -27.94 5.88 16.36
N THR A 203 -29.22 5.58 16.51
CA THR A 203 -29.68 4.20 16.74
C THR A 203 -29.65 3.43 15.43
N ASN A 204 -28.85 2.38 15.36
CA ASN A 204 -28.67 1.58 14.14
C ASN A 204 -29.44 0.27 14.27
N ILE A 205 -30.54 0.11 13.52
CA ILE A 205 -31.41 -1.08 13.58
C ILE A 205 -31.12 -1.98 12.39
N ILE A 206 -30.85 -3.26 12.67
CA ILE A 206 -30.58 -4.29 11.68
C ILE A 206 -31.76 -5.24 11.60
N THR A 207 -32.33 -5.34 10.42
CA THR A 207 -33.36 -6.31 10.06
C THR A 207 -32.70 -7.40 9.23
N ARG A 208 -32.54 -8.60 9.81
CA ARG A 208 -31.99 -9.77 9.10
C ARG A 208 -33.11 -10.53 8.42
N TYR A 209 -32.96 -10.81 7.13
CA TYR A 209 -33.98 -11.52 6.34
C TYR A 209 -33.41 -12.72 5.58
N THR A 210 -34.31 -13.63 5.18
CA THR A 210 -34.02 -14.79 4.32
C THR A 210 -34.54 -14.57 2.89
N GLY A 211 -34.14 -15.42 1.94
CA GLY A 211 -34.50 -15.27 0.52
C GLY A 211 -36.00 -15.27 0.20
N GLU A 212 -36.85 -15.69 1.13
CA GLU A 212 -38.32 -15.68 1.02
C GLU A 212 -38.96 -14.44 1.67
N ASN A 213 -38.19 -13.37 1.91
CA ASN A 213 -38.63 -12.20 2.68
C ASN A 213 -39.17 -12.56 4.07
N LYS A 214 -38.68 -13.64 4.69
CA LYS A 214 -38.99 -13.95 6.08
C LYS A 214 -38.01 -13.27 7.01
N CYS A 215 -38.52 -12.74 8.13
CA CYS A 215 -37.69 -12.14 9.16
C CYS A 215 -36.90 -13.24 9.88
N PHE A 216 -35.59 -13.05 9.97
CA PHE A 216 -34.70 -13.90 10.77
C PHE A 216 -34.49 -13.31 12.17
N GLY A 217 -34.52 -11.98 12.29
CA GLY A 217 -34.42 -11.25 13.54
C GLY A 217 -34.23 -9.76 13.30
N VAL A 218 -34.58 -8.96 14.31
CA VAL A 218 -34.31 -7.52 14.37
C VAL A 218 -33.44 -7.26 15.59
N GLU A 219 -32.33 -6.55 15.41
CA GLU A 219 -31.37 -6.25 16.47
C GLU A 219 -30.87 -4.80 16.35
N GLU A 220 -30.58 -4.17 17.48
CA GLU A 220 -29.82 -2.92 17.51
C GLU A 220 -28.32 -3.21 17.41
N TRP A 221 -27.64 -2.52 16.52
CA TRP A 221 -26.19 -2.51 16.49
C TRP A 221 -25.64 -1.61 17.59
N LYS A 222 -25.39 -2.21 18.75
CA LYS A 222 -24.70 -1.56 19.87
C LYS A 222 -23.20 -1.59 19.65
N SER A 223 -22.64 -0.41 19.38
CA SER A 223 -21.20 -0.18 19.36
C SER A 223 -20.67 -0.04 20.79
N ASN A 224 -19.56 -0.70 21.13
CA ASN A 224 -18.84 -0.46 22.37
C ASN A 224 -17.71 0.56 22.19
N ILE A 225 -17.66 1.25 21.05
CA ILE A 225 -16.70 2.31 20.80
C ILE A 225 -16.88 3.40 21.86
N ASN A 226 -15.89 3.49 22.74
CA ASN A 226 -15.66 4.69 23.52
C ASN A 226 -14.62 5.53 22.76
N ILE A 227 -15.03 6.72 22.32
CA ILE A 227 -14.18 7.61 21.53
C ILE A 227 -13.17 8.34 22.42
N GLU A 228 -13.40 8.34 23.74
CA GLU A 228 -12.40 8.77 24.71
C GLU A 228 -11.26 7.74 24.87
N GLN A 229 -11.43 6.51 24.38
CA GLN A 229 -10.32 5.57 24.24
C GLN A 229 -9.40 5.99 23.08
N GLU A 230 -8.16 5.54 23.16
CA GLU A 230 -7.15 5.87 22.17
C GLU A 230 -7.52 5.33 20.77
N ILE A 231 -7.64 6.26 19.80
CA ILE A 231 -7.81 5.94 18.39
C ILE A 231 -6.47 5.50 17.78
N GLN A 232 -6.53 4.47 16.96
CA GLN A 232 -5.41 3.94 16.19
C GLN A 232 -5.75 3.93 14.71
N ILE A 233 -4.75 4.19 13.85
CA ILE A 233 -4.88 4.02 12.40
C ILE A 233 -4.06 2.82 11.95
N TYR A 234 -4.55 2.08 10.95
CA TYR A 234 -3.86 0.88 10.46
C TYR A 234 -4.08 0.66 8.96
N LYS A 235 -3.27 -0.23 8.39
CA LYS A 235 -3.39 -0.74 7.01
C LYS A 235 -3.83 -2.20 7.04
N LYS A 236 -4.54 -2.64 6.01
CA LYS A 236 -4.91 -4.05 5.82
C LYS A 236 -4.89 -4.43 4.34
N GLY A 237 -4.15 -5.48 4.03
CA GLY A 237 -3.92 -5.96 2.67
C GLY A 237 -3.46 -4.84 1.73
N ASN A 238 -3.82 -4.98 0.46
CA ASN A 238 -3.38 -4.08 -0.61
C ASN A 238 -4.29 -2.87 -0.85
N ASP A 239 -5.45 -2.78 -0.22
CA ASP A 239 -6.48 -1.81 -0.64
C ASP A 239 -7.29 -1.22 0.51
N THR A 240 -6.93 -1.46 1.77
CA THR A 240 -7.72 -1.05 2.92
C THR A 240 -6.88 -0.28 3.94
N ILE A 241 -7.45 0.82 4.43
CA ILE A 241 -7.00 1.54 5.63
C ILE A 241 -8.10 1.41 6.69
N GLY A 242 -7.77 1.65 7.95
CA GLY A 242 -8.79 1.67 8.99
C GLY A 242 -8.45 2.53 10.19
N ILE A 243 -9.50 2.75 10.98
CA ILE A 243 -9.50 3.48 12.24
C ILE A 243 -10.06 2.53 13.29
N ARG A 244 -9.41 2.41 14.44
CA ARG A 244 -9.76 1.47 15.50
C ARG A 244 -9.83 2.20 16.84
N SER A 245 -10.79 1.79 17.68
CA SER A 245 -10.84 2.11 19.11
C SER A 245 -11.13 0.82 19.88
N GLY A 246 -10.29 0.47 20.85
CA GLY A 246 -10.42 -0.79 21.59
C GLY A 246 -10.34 -2.02 20.67
N THR A 247 -11.39 -2.83 20.62
CA THR A 247 -11.49 -3.99 19.71
C THR A 247 -12.33 -3.71 18.46
N GLU A 248 -12.88 -2.51 18.32
CA GLU A 248 -13.83 -2.18 17.26
C GLU A 248 -13.17 -1.27 16.23
N ALA A 249 -13.41 -1.55 14.94
CA ALA A 249 -12.74 -0.84 13.87
C ALA A 249 -13.64 -0.56 12.67
N LEU A 250 -13.36 0.59 12.06
CA LEU A 250 -13.85 0.99 10.74
C LEU A 250 -12.76 0.67 9.73
N THR A 251 -13.13 -0.06 8.67
CA THR A 251 -12.28 -0.24 7.49
C THR A 251 -12.80 0.59 6.34
N ILE A 252 -11.89 1.17 5.55
CA ILE A 252 -12.17 1.94 4.34
C ILE A 252 -11.38 1.27 3.20
N ARG A 253 -12.10 0.56 2.32
CA ARG A 253 -11.50 -0.24 1.25
C ARG A 253 -11.66 0.41 -0.13
N PHE A 254 -10.55 0.69 -0.80
CA PHE A 254 -10.50 1.15 -2.19
C PHE A 254 -10.89 0.02 -3.15
N LYS A 255 -11.91 0.24 -3.99
CA LYS A 255 -12.28 -0.71 -5.04
C LYS A 255 -12.85 -0.04 -6.28
N PHE A 256 -12.61 -0.64 -7.44
CA PHE A 256 -13.30 -0.27 -8.67
C PHE A 256 -14.79 -0.60 -8.57
N GLU A 257 -15.62 0.21 -9.21
CA GLU A 257 -17.07 0.00 -9.22
C GLU A 257 -17.51 -1.21 -10.02
N SER A 258 -16.96 -1.39 -11.23
CA SER A 258 -17.45 -2.40 -12.17
C SER A 258 -16.38 -2.98 -13.08
N GLY A 259 -15.39 -2.20 -13.51
CA GLY A 259 -14.40 -2.64 -14.49
C GLY A 259 -13.15 -1.76 -14.58
N PRO A 260 -12.23 -2.08 -15.51
CA PRO A 260 -10.90 -1.47 -15.58
C PRO A 260 -10.87 0.05 -15.73
N THR A 261 -11.91 0.64 -16.32
CA THR A 261 -12.02 2.09 -16.60
C THR A 261 -13.05 2.80 -15.73
N SER A 262 -13.64 2.06 -14.79
CA SER A 262 -14.65 2.57 -13.86
C SER A 262 -14.03 3.47 -12.79
N SER A 263 -14.89 4.21 -12.10
CA SER A 263 -14.50 5.00 -10.93
C SER A 263 -14.06 4.10 -9.78
N VAL A 264 -13.25 4.65 -8.88
CA VAL A 264 -12.91 4.03 -7.61
C VAL A 264 -13.86 4.54 -6.54
N LYS A 265 -14.45 3.62 -5.80
CA LYS A 265 -15.25 3.92 -4.61
C LYS A 265 -14.59 3.32 -3.36
N LEU A 266 -15.03 3.81 -2.22
CA LEU A 266 -14.64 3.31 -0.92
C LEU A 266 -15.78 2.51 -0.33
N ALA A 267 -15.49 1.28 0.08
CA ALA A 267 -16.43 0.46 0.84
C ALA A 267 -16.05 0.54 2.31
N THR A 268 -16.97 1.03 3.15
CA THR A 268 -16.80 0.95 4.59
C THR A 268 -17.29 -0.38 5.13
N SER A 269 -16.58 -0.97 6.08
CA SER A 269 -17.06 -2.13 6.82
C SER A 269 -16.65 -2.02 8.28
N TYR A 270 -17.50 -2.58 9.13
CA TYR A 270 -17.17 -2.83 10.52
C TYR A 270 -16.30 -4.09 10.65
N GLU A 271 -15.34 -4.07 11.56
CA GLU A 271 -14.50 -5.21 11.92
C GLU A 271 -14.24 -5.23 13.44
N CYS A 272 -14.36 -6.41 14.04
CA CYS A 272 -13.87 -6.65 15.40
C CYS A 272 -12.45 -7.21 15.33
N PHE A 273 -11.50 -6.49 15.91
CA PHE A 273 -10.14 -6.96 16.09
C PHE A 273 -10.10 -8.06 17.15
N PRO A 274 -9.32 -9.12 16.92
CA PRO A 274 -9.08 -10.10 17.96
C PRO A 274 -8.38 -9.44 19.14
N ALA A 275 -8.63 -9.96 20.34
CA ALA A 275 -7.76 -9.69 21.48
C ALA A 275 -6.30 -10.06 21.14
N GLU A 276 -5.35 -9.54 21.93
CA GLU A 276 -3.91 -9.76 21.72
C GLU A 276 -3.56 -11.25 21.56
N ASP A 277 -4.14 -12.12 22.41
CA ASP A 277 -3.96 -13.58 22.33
C ASP A 277 -4.40 -14.15 20.97
N GLY A 278 -5.43 -13.57 20.36
CA GLY A 278 -5.88 -13.95 19.02
C GLY A 278 -4.95 -13.49 17.91
N VAL A 279 -4.26 -12.35 18.08
CA VAL A 279 -3.20 -11.90 17.16
C VAL A 279 -2.01 -12.86 17.24
N VAL A 280 -1.56 -13.17 18.46
CA VAL A 280 -0.48 -14.13 18.72
C VAL A 280 -0.81 -15.48 18.11
N HIS A 281 -2.03 -16.00 18.33
CA HIS A 281 -2.46 -17.27 17.76
C HIS A 281 -2.39 -17.28 16.22
N LYS A 282 -2.91 -16.24 15.56
CA LYS A 282 -2.84 -16.11 14.09
C LYS A 282 -1.40 -16.04 13.58
N ASN A 283 -0.56 -15.25 14.24
CA ASN A 283 0.85 -15.12 13.86
C ASN A 283 1.61 -16.44 14.02
N LEU A 284 1.37 -17.18 15.11
CA LEU A 284 1.94 -18.52 15.29
C LEU A 284 1.46 -19.52 14.24
N GLN A 285 0.21 -19.44 13.78
CA GLN A 285 -0.26 -20.25 12.64
C GLN A 285 0.48 -19.88 11.35
N SER A 286 0.61 -18.59 11.04
CA SER A 286 1.34 -18.12 9.86
C SER A 286 2.83 -18.50 9.88
N ILE A 287 3.47 -18.46 11.06
CA ILE A 287 4.84 -18.94 11.29
C ILE A 287 4.95 -20.43 10.97
N LYS A 288 4.04 -21.27 11.48
CA LYS A 288 4.02 -22.72 11.20
C LYS A 288 3.85 -23.02 9.71
N VAL A 289 2.98 -22.29 9.01
CA VAL A 289 2.81 -22.46 7.55
C VAL A 289 4.12 -22.14 6.82
N PHE A 290 4.79 -21.06 7.20
CA PHE A 290 6.08 -20.68 6.62
C PHE A 290 7.17 -21.72 6.87
N GLU A 291 7.27 -22.24 8.09
CA GLU A 291 8.21 -23.32 8.43
C GLU A 291 7.96 -24.59 7.61
N GLY A 292 6.69 -24.96 7.40
CA GLY A 292 6.32 -26.07 6.53
C GLY A 292 6.63 -25.85 5.04
N LEU A 293 6.78 -24.60 4.58
CA LEU A 293 7.28 -24.30 3.23
C LEU A 293 8.79 -24.55 3.13
N LEU A 294 9.55 -24.21 4.19
CA LEU A 294 10.99 -24.47 4.26
C LEU A 294 11.30 -25.96 4.28
N GLU A 295 10.57 -26.74 5.08
CA GLU A 295 10.76 -28.19 5.18
C GLU A 295 10.49 -28.92 3.86
N ARG A 296 9.54 -28.44 3.07
CA ARG A 296 9.14 -29.03 1.77
C ARG A 296 9.93 -28.48 0.59
N HIS A 297 10.93 -27.65 0.83
CA HIS A 297 11.71 -27.00 -0.21
C HIS A 297 12.30 -28.02 -1.20
N LYS A 298 12.14 -27.74 -2.50
CA LYS A 298 12.75 -28.47 -3.60
C LYS A 298 13.29 -27.49 -4.65
N GLN A 299 14.58 -27.60 -4.93
CA GLN A 299 15.24 -26.79 -5.93
C GLN A 299 14.87 -27.25 -7.35
N LEU A 300 14.47 -26.31 -8.21
CA LEU A 300 14.16 -26.52 -9.64
C LEU A 300 15.36 -26.23 -10.55
N ASN A 301 16.18 -25.24 -10.21
CA ASN A 301 17.30 -24.78 -11.04
C ASN A 301 18.65 -25.31 -10.54
N LYS A 302 19.63 -25.49 -11.43
CA LYS A 302 20.99 -25.93 -11.02
C LYS A 302 21.79 -24.85 -10.30
N SER A 303 21.47 -23.57 -10.49
CA SER A 303 22.15 -22.43 -9.90
C SER A 303 21.17 -21.51 -9.17
N ASN A 304 21.67 -20.82 -8.13
CA ASN A 304 20.86 -19.83 -7.40
C ASN A 304 20.56 -18.62 -8.28
N ASP A 305 19.29 -18.26 -8.38
CA ASP A 305 18.87 -16.98 -8.96
C ASP A 305 19.09 -15.83 -7.97
N SER A 306 19.75 -14.75 -8.40
CA SER A 306 20.10 -13.63 -7.52
C SER A 306 18.87 -12.85 -7.03
N ASN A 307 17.81 -12.75 -7.82
CA ASN A 307 16.58 -12.09 -7.42
C ASN A 307 15.84 -12.97 -6.41
N ALA A 308 15.80 -14.29 -6.65
CA ALA A 308 15.21 -15.25 -5.71
C ALA A 308 15.93 -15.24 -4.35
N VAL A 309 17.25 -15.10 -4.31
CA VAL A 309 18.02 -14.91 -3.06
C VAL A 309 17.54 -13.66 -2.31
N GLY A 310 17.39 -12.52 -3.00
CA GLY A 310 16.89 -11.29 -2.39
C GLY A 310 15.48 -11.44 -1.81
N LYS A 311 14.56 -12.03 -2.59
CA LYS A 311 13.17 -12.24 -2.18
C LYS A 311 13.04 -13.24 -1.02
N CYS A 312 13.84 -14.29 -1.01
CA CYS A 312 13.88 -15.20 0.13
C CYS A 312 14.42 -14.51 1.39
N ASN A 313 15.42 -13.61 1.25
CA ASN A 313 15.91 -12.81 2.37
C ASN A 313 14.84 -11.86 2.93
N GLU A 314 14.10 -11.16 2.07
CA GLU A 314 12.97 -10.31 2.47
C GLU A 314 11.93 -11.10 3.28
N ALA A 315 11.49 -12.24 2.75
CA ALA A 315 10.53 -13.12 3.42
C ALA A 315 11.05 -13.66 4.77
N MET A 316 12.34 -14.01 4.84
CA MET A 316 12.99 -14.53 6.05
C MET A 316 13.15 -13.48 7.15
N VAL A 317 13.54 -12.26 6.79
CA VAL A 317 13.63 -11.14 7.75
C VAL A 317 12.24 -10.83 8.31
N TYR A 318 11.22 -10.74 7.46
CA TYR A 318 9.84 -10.55 7.89
C TYR A 318 9.37 -11.66 8.84
N TYR A 319 9.60 -12.92 8.48
CA TYR A 319 9.32 -14.08 9.35
C TYR A 319 10.05 -13.96 10.70
N ARG A 320 11.32 -13.57 10.72
CA ARG A 320 12.10 -13.43 11.97
C ARG A 320 11.61 -12.32 12.87
N VAL A 321 11.12 -11.21 12.31
CA VAL A 321 10.48 -10.15 13.11
C VAL A 321 9.26 -10.71 13.84
N LEU A 322 8.41 -11.48 13.15
CA LEU A 322 7.23 -12.12 13.76
C LEU A 322 7.56 -13.19 14.79
N VAL A 323 8.62 -13.97 14.57
CA VAL A 323 9.09 -14.96 15.56
C VAL A 323 9.59 -14.27 16.82
N THR A 324 10.24 -13.11 16.67
CA THR A 324 10.78 -12.34 17.79
C THR A 324 9.67 -11.68 18.60
N ASP A 325 8.66 -11.12 17.92
CA ASP A 325 7.48 -10.56 18.56
C ASP A 325 6.19 -11.01 17.83
N PRO A 326 5.51 -12.06 18.34
CA PRO A 326 4.30 -12.57 17.72
C PRO A 326 3.07 -11.68 17.99
N LYS A 327 3.20 -10.57 18.70
CA LYS A 327 2.10 -9.63 18.95
C LYS A 327 1.94 -8.59 17.84
N ILE A 328 2.96 -8.41 17.00
CA ILE A 328 2.97 -7.43 15.91
C ILE A 328 1.84 -7.71 14.92
N HIS A 329 1.10 -6.67 14.51
CA HIS A 329 0.11 -6.81 13.46
C HIS A 329 0.76 -6.94 12.07
N GLN A 330 0.32 -7.91 11.29
CA GLN A 330 0.69 -8.05 9.89
C GLN A 330 -0.28 -7.27 9.02
N VAL A 331 0.22 -6.43 8.10
CA VAL A 331 -0.65 -5.77 7.11
C VAL A 331 -1.25 -6.81 6.15
N ASP A 332 -0.47 -7.81 5.74
CA ASP A 332 -0.96 -8.99 5.02
C ASP A 332 -0.25 -10.24 5.55
N GLU A 333 -1.03 -11.19 6.07
CA GLU A 333 -0.52 -12.40 6.72
C GLU A 333 0.04 -13.44 5.72
N LYS A 334 -0.16 -13.26 4.42
CA LYS A 334 0.24 -14.23 3.38
C LYS A 334 1.42 -13.79 2.55
N ASP A 335 1.76 -12.50 2.52
CA ASP A 335 2.74 -11.96 1.58
C ASP A 335 4.10 -12.66 1.68
N PHE A 336 4.62 -12.83 2.90
CA PHE A 336 5.92 -13.48 3.10
C PHE A 336 5.90 -14.99 2.76
N GLN A 337 4.76 -15.66 2.98
CA GLN A 337 4.57 -17.07 2.61
C GLN A 337 4.54 -17.24 1.09
N VAL A 338 3.75 -16.41 0.39
CA VAL A 338 3.64 -16.43 -1.07
C VAL A 338 4.97 -16.07 -1.71
N MET A 339 5.71 -15.11 -1.14
CA MET A 339 7.04 -14.75 -1.60
C MET A 339 8.02 -15.92 -1.47
N LEU A 340 8.09 -16.58 -0.31
CA LEU A 340 8.95 -17.75 -0.12
C LEU A 340 8.55 -18.90 -1.07
N GLU A 341 7.26 -19.20 -1.19
CA GLU A 341 6.77 -20.27 -2.08
C GLU A 341 7.13 -20.00 -3.55
N SER A 342 7.03 -18.75 -3.99
CA SER A 342 7.31 -18.36 -5.38
C SER A 342 8.81 -18.38 -5.70
N TYR A 343 9.68 -18.00 -4.76
CA TYR A 343 11.09 -17.77 -5.04
C TYR A 343 12.03 -18.86 -4.51
N SER A 344 11.69 -19.54 -3.41
CA SER A 344 12.55 -20.57 -2.84
C SER A 344 12.92 -21.70 -3.81
N PRO A 345 12.07 -22.15 -4.77
CA PRO A 345 12.46 -23.21 -5.71
C PRO A 345 13.65 -22.84 -6.61
N TYR A 346 14.01 -21.56 -6.72
CA TYR A 346 15.12 -21.07 -7.55
C TYR A 346 16.44 -20.89 -6.79
N ILE A 347 16.51 -21.33 -5.53
CA ILE A 347 17.71 -21.33 -4.71
C ILE A 347 17.96 -22.73 -4.14
N SER A 348 19.22 -23.02 -3.81
CA SER A 348 19.64 -24.28 -3.20
C SER A 348 19.29 -24.32 -1.72
N SER A 349 19.08 -25.53 -1.18
CA SER A 349 18.79 -25.73 0.25
C SER A 349 19.87 -25.13 1.15
N LYS A 350 21.15 -25.22 0.75
CA LYS A 350 22.25 -24.61 1.50
C LYS A 350 22.09 -23.09 1.59
N THR A 351 21.90 -22.42 0.45
CA THR A 351 21.69 -20.96 0.42
C THR A 351 20.45 -20.55 1.20
N LEU A 352 19.36 -21.32 1.13
CA LEU A 352 18.15 -21.05 1.89
C LEU A 352 18.40 -21.13 3.41
N LEU A 353 19.17 -22.12 3.88
CA LEU A 353 19.58 -22.25 5.28
C LEU A 353 20.51 -21.11 5.72
N ASP A 354 21.48 -20.74 4.90
CA ASP A 354 22.40 -19.62 5.14
C ASP A 354 21.62 -18.30 5.32
N ILE A 355 20.62 -18.03 4.46
CA ILE A 355 19.70 -16.88 4.60
C ILE A 355 18.86 -17.00 5.88
N GLN A 356 18.34 -18.18 6.19
CA GLN A 356 17.52 -18.41 7.38
C GLN A 356 18.29 -18.16 8.68
N GLN A 357 19.59 -18.48 8.72
CA GLN A 357 20.45 -18.23 9.88
C GLN A 357 20.76 -16.73 10.01
N SER A 358 21.26 -16.13 8.93
CA SER A 358 21.66 -14.72 8.89
C SER A 358 20.50 -13.72 9.06
N SER A 359 19.27 -14.10 8.71
CA SER A 359 18.09 -13.28 8.99
C SER A 359 17.89 -12.97 10.48
N LYS A 360 18.42 -13.79 11.40
CA LYS A 360 18.40 -13.49 12.85
C LYS A 360 19.24 -12.25 13.16
N LYS A 361 20.46 -12.18 12.60
CA LYS A 361 21.36 -11.03 12.74
C LYS A 361 20.79 -9.77 12.10
N ALA A 362 20.08 -9.91 10.99
CA ALA A 362 19.38 -8.79 10.37
C ALA A 362 18.33 -8.19 11.32
N VAL A 363 17.54 -9.02 12.00
CA VAL A 363 16.53 -8.55 12.97
C VAL A 363 17.17 -7.95 14.22
N GLU A 364 18.26 -8.54 14.75
CA GLU A 364 19.03 -7.93 15.84
C GLU A 364 19.49 -6.52 15.48
N LYS A 365 20.00 -6.31 14.25
CA LYS A 365 20.43 -4.99 13.77
C LYS A 365 19.29 -4.00 13.57
N ILE A 366 18.11 -4.47 13.13
CA ILE A 366 16.91 -3.63 13.04
C ILE A 366 16.50 -3.16 14.44
N ASP A 367 16.50 -4.04 15.43
CA ASP A 367 16.14 -3.71 16.81
C ASP A 367 17.16 -2.73 17.45
N GLU A 368 18.46 -2.97 17.27
CA GLU A 368 19.53 -2.04 17.69
C GLU A 368 19.34 -0.64 17.10
N TYR A 369 19.02 -0.56 15.80
CA TYR A 369 18.78 0.70 15.11
C TYR A 369 17.57 1.44 15.63
N LEU A 370 16.42 0.77 15.77
CA LEU A 370 15.20 1.39 16.27
C LEU A 370 15.39 1.88 17.72
N LYS A 371 16.07 1.10 18.57
CA LYS A 371 16.45 1.51 19.93
C LYS A 371 17.37 2.72 19.93
N GLY A 372 18.39 2.74 19.07
CA GLY A 372 19.31 3.87 18.94
C GLY A 372 18.60 5.16 18.49
N LYS A 373 17.65 5.04 17.56
CA LYS A 373 16.97 6.19 16.94
C LYS A 373 15.84 6.75 17.79
N TYR A 374 15.03 5.90 18.43
CA TYR A 374 13.81 6.33 19.12
C TYR A 374 13.83 6.15 20.65
N GLN A 375 14.77 5.35 21.18
CA GLN A 375 14.85 4.93 22.58
C GLN A 375 13.62 4.14 23.07
N VAL A 376 12.44 4.75 23.06
CA VAL A 376 11.16 4.16 23.45
C VAL A 376 10.22 4.16 22.25
N TYR A 377 9.88 2.97 21.78
CA TYR A 377 8.94 2.77 20.67
C TYR A 377 8.15 1.48 20.87
N GLN A 378 7.03 1.38 20.17
CA GLN A 378 6.27 0.15 20.00
C GLN A 378 6.12 -0.14 18.50
N ILE A 379 6.37 -1.37 18.07
CA ILE A 379 6.07 -1.80 16.71
C ILE A 379 4.58 -2.10 16.64
N GLU A 380 3.84 -1.33 15.84
CA GLU A 380 2.41 -1.50 15.66
C GLU A 380 2.14 -2.53 14.58
N SER A 381 2.81 -2.40 13.43
CA SER A 381 2.64 -3.32 12.32
C SER A 381 3.85 -3.38 11.38
N ILE A 382 3.89 -4.46 10.59
CA ILE A 382 4.88 -4.67 9.54
C ILE A 382 4.22 -5.00 8.21
N GLN A 383 4.89 -4.65 7.12
CA GLN A 383 4.40 -4.83 5.76
C GLN A 383 5.56 -5.16 4.82
N LEU A 384 5.41 -6.20 3.99
CA LEU A 384 6.25 -6.35 2.81
C LEU A 384 5.75 -5.43 1.70
N VAL A 385 6.68 -4.78 1.01
CA VAL A 385 6.34 -3.93 -0.13
C VAL A 385 6.33 -4.84 -1.36
N PRO A 386 5.20 -4.96 -2.08
CA PRO A 386 5.15 -5.74 -3.30
C PRO A 386 6.19 -5.24 -4.31
N ASP A 387 6.63 -6.13 -5.21
CA ASP A 387 7.50 -5.82 -6.35
C ASP A 387 6.86 -4.83 -7.33
N ASN A 388 6.71 -3.58 -6.90
CA ASN A 388 6.14 -2.47 -7.63
C ASN A 388 7.22 -1.41 -7.90
N TYR A 389 8.47 -1.84 -8.16
CA TYR A 389 9.53 -1.08 -8.84
C TYR A 389 9.07 -0.38 -10.15
N LEU A 390 7.80 -0.48 -10.53
CA LEU A 390 7.15 0.08 -11.71
C LEU A 390 6.70 1.55 -11.59
N LYS A 391 6.61 2.16 -10.39
CA LYS A 391 6.02 3.51 -10.25
C LYS A 391 6.94 4.60 -9.71
N ASP A 392 7.50 4.41 -8.52
CA ASP A 392 8.56 5.30 -8.03
C ASP A 392 9.89 4.56 -8.07
N ARG A 393 10.72 4.88 -9.07
CA ARG A 393 12.05 4.28 -9.16
C ARG A 393 12.94 4.67 -7.98
N LEU A 394 12.57 5.67 -7.18
CA LEU A 394 13.33 6.16 -6.02
C LEU A 394 13.00 5.43 -4.73
N ASP A 395 11.80 4.84 -4.61
CA ASP A 395 11.43 4.02 -3.47
C ASP A 395 12.12 2.65 -3.59
N THR A 396 13.02 2.37 -2.65
CA THR A 396 13.78 1.12 -2.54
C THR A 396 13.32 0.27 -1.36
N SER A 397 12.20 0.63 -0.74
CA SER A 397 11.65 -0.12 0.39
C SER A 397 11.21 -1.51 -0.05
N ASP A 398 11.73 -2.52 0.63
CA ASP A 398 11.35 -3.92 0.50
C ASP A 398 10.44 -4.33 1.69
N MET A 399 10.59 -3.66 2.84
CA MET A 399 9.77 -3.83 4.04
C MET A 399 9.49 -2.47 4.70
N LYS A 400 8.32 -2.31 5.33
CA LYS A 400 7.96 -1.16 6.15
C LYS A 400 7.64 -1.60 7.57
N ILE A 401 8.13 -0.83 8.54
CA ILE A 401 7.81 -0.98 9.96
C ILE A 401 7.07 0.27 10.40
N ILE A 402 5.83 0.11 10.85
CA ILE A 402 5.03 1.18 11.43
C ILE A 402 5.21 1.10 12.93
N ILE A 403 5.76 2.16 13.51
CA ILE A 403 6.03 2.26 14.94
C ILE A 403 5.27 3.43 15.57
N LYS A 404 5.07 3.34 16.88
CA LYS A 404 4.55 4.41 17.71
C LYS A 404 5.65 4.96 18.61
N VAL A 405 5.90 6.26 18.50
CA VAL A 405 6.91 7.00 19.28
C VAL A 405 6.22 8.20 19.87
N GLU A 406 6.19 8.31 21.20
CA GLU A 406 5.50 9.43 21.90
C GLU A 406 4.07 9.67 21.40
N LYS A 407 3.29 8.59 21.21
CA LYS A 407 1.94 8.58 20.65
C LYS A 407 1.81 9.05 19.18
N ARG A 408 2.91 9.21 18.45
CA ARG A 408 2.90 9.52 17.01
C ARG A 408 3.27 8.30 16.19
N TYR A 409 2.66 8.17 15.02
CA TYR A 409 3.01 7.14 14.07
C TYR A 409 4.21 7.56 13.22
N VAL A 410 5.22 6.69 13.17
CA VAL A 410 6.38 6.82 12.29
C VAL A 410 6.44 5.59 11.39
N GLU A 411 6.78 5.79 10.12
CA GLU A 411 6.96 4.70 9.16
C GLU A 411 8.45 4.63 8.79
N GLU A 412 9.11 3.55 9.18
CA GLU A 412 10.48 3.24 8.83
C GLU A 412 10.50 2.34 7.60
N ASN A 413 11.12 2.83 6.54
CA ASN A 413 11.25 2.13 5.26
C ASN A 413 12.59 1.40 5.23
N LEU A 414 12.56 0.08 5.04
CA LEU A 414 13.73 -0.77 5.01
C LEU A 414 13.96 -1.34 3.61
N SER A 415 15.16 -1.18 3.08
CA SER A 415 15.64 -1.94 1.92
C SER A 415 16.43 -3.15 2.41
N LEU A 416 16.07 -4.35 1.96
CA LEU A 416 16.66 -5.60 2.44
C LEU A 416 17.54 -6.20 1.34
N LYS A 417 18.85 -6.19 1.54
CA LYS A 417 19.84 -6.70 0.57
C LYS A 417 20.51 -7.96 1.10
N ALA A 418 20.70 -8.94 0.23
CA ALA A 418 21.40 -10.18 0.53
C ALA A 418 22.66 -10.32 -0.35
N ILE A 419 23.81 -10.56 0.27
CA ILE A 419 25.09 -10.73 -0.41
C ILE A 419 25.79 -12.03 0.04
N SER A 420 26.51 -12.68 -0.87
CA SER A 420 27.28 -13.90 -0.57
C SER A 420 28.73 -13.63 -0.16
N LYS A 421 29.19 -12.40 -0.30
CA LYS A 421 30.57 -12.01 -0.03
C LYS A 421 30.54 -10.62 0.57
N SER A 422 31.19 -10.43 1.70
CA SER A 422 31.49 -9.10 2.22
C SER A 422 32.42 -8.41 1.21
N SER A 423 31.82 -7.58 0.37
CA SER A 423 32.52 -6.69 -0.52
C SER A 423 32.53 -5.31 0.09
N ALA A 424 33.63 -4.58 -0.09
CA ALA A 424 33.71 -3.17 0.28
C ALA A 424 32.70 -2.29 -0.50
N LYS A 425 31.98 -2.85 -1.48
CA LYS A 425 30.96 -2.14 -2.27
C LYS A 425 29.71 -2.99 -2.47
N ILE A 426 28.54 -2.37 -2.40
CA ILE A 426 27.25 -3.04 -2.59
C ILE A 426 26.44 -2.30 -3.65
N THR A 427 25.80 -3.06 -4.54
CA THR A 427 24.91 -2.46 -5.54
C THR A 427 23.63 -1.97 -4.86
N VAL A 428 23.46 -0.65 -4.78
CA VAL A 428 22.25 -0.02 -4.22
C VAL A 428 21.15 0.13 -5.27
N LYS A 429 21.51 0.29 -6.54
CA LYS A 429 20.55 0.53 -7.63
C LYS A 429 21.07 0.15 -9.00
N ASN A 430 20.16 -0.17 -9.93
CA ASN A 430 20.51 -0.47 -11.32
C ASN A 430 19.74 0.37 -12.36
N PRO A 431 19.89 1.71 -12.38
CA PRO A 431 19.16 2.57 -13.31
C PRO A 431 19.57 2.34 -14.78
N GLY A 432 18.67 2.65 -15.70
CA GLY A 432 18.99 2.65 -17.13
C GLY A 432 19.93 3.79 -17.49
N ALA A 433 20.95 3.51 -18.30
CA ALA A 433 21.98 4.49 -18.66
C ALA A 433 21.37 5.75 -19.32
N GLY A 434 20.39 5.59 -20.22
CA GLY A 434 19.70 6.72 -20.85
C GLY A 434 18.95 7.64 -19.88
N THR A 435 18.57 7.15 -18.70
CA THR A 435 17.74 7.89 -17.73
C THR A 435 18.52 8.49 -16.56
N ILE A 436 19.79 8.10 -16.34
CA ILE A 436 20.56 8.51 -15.15
C ILE A 436 20.80 10.02 -15.07
N LEU A 437 20.93 10.70 -16.21
CA LEU A 437 21.12 12.16 -16.23
C LEU A 437 19.78 12.92 -16.21
N GLY A 438 18.66 12.22 -16.26
CA GLY A 438 17.33 12.81 -16.32
C GLY A 438 16.85 13.41 -14.99
N PRO A 439 15.66 14.02 -14.97
CA PRO A 439 15.16 14.82 -13.85
C PRO A 439 14.94 14.04 -12.54
N LEU A 440 14.77 12.72 -12.62
CA LEU A 440 14.63 11.83 -11.45
C LEU A 440 15.94 11.61 -10.69
N TYR A 441 17.09 11.86 -11.33
CA TYR A 441 18.41 11.61 -10.77
C TYR A 441 19.22 12.91 -10.79
N PHE A 442 20.26 12.99 -11.62
CA PHE A 442 21.16 14.14 -11.64
C PHE A 442 20.56 15.38 -12.29
N ASP A 443 19.58 15.24 -13.18
CA ASP A 443 18.91 16.38 -13.84
C ASP A 443 19.91 17.31 -14.55
N THR A 444 20.76 16.69 -15.37
CA THR A 444 21.83 17.32 -16.16
C THR A 444 21.74 17.00 -17.65
N GLY A 445 20.79 16.18 -18.08
CA GLY A 445 20.55 15.88 -19.50
C GLY A 445 20.08 14.45 -19.74
N SER A 446 20.61 13.81 -20.79
CA SER A 446 20.29 12.43 -21.15
C SER A 446 21.44 11.76 -21.88
N LEU A 447 21.62 10.45 -21.66
CA LEU A 447 22.57 9.63 -22.42
C LEU A 447 21.92 8.90 -23.60
N THR A 448 20.64 9.12 -23.89
CA THR A 448 19.90 8.38 -24.93
C THR A 448 20.61 8.43 -26.29
N LEU A 449 21.01 9.62 -26.75
CA LEU A 449 21.70 9.79 -28.02
C LEU A 449 23.02 8.98 -28.08
N VAL A 450 23.81 9.03 -27.01
CA VAL A 450 25.08 8.28 -26.91
C VAL A 450 24.81 6.76 -26.89
N THR A 451 23.77 6.32 -26.19
CA THR A 451 23.39 4.90 -26.14
C THR A 451 22.87 4.39 -27.48
N ASP A 452 22.13 5.20 -28.22
CA ASP A 452 21.61 4.85 -29.55
C ASP A 452 22.72 4.82 -30.59
N GLU A 453 23.67 5.76 -30.52
CA GLU A 453 24.86 5.75 -31.37
C GLU A 453 25.72 4.51 -31.10
N ALA A 454 25.98 4.19 -29.84
CA ALA A 454 26.70 2.99 -29.44
C ALA A 454 26.01 1.71 -29.95
N LYS A 455 24.67 1.65 -29.89
CA LYS A 455 23.86 0.56 -30.43
C LYS A 455 24.04 0.39 -31.93
N VAL A 456 23.94 1.49 -32.69
CA VAL A 456 24.11 1.47 -34.15
C VAL A 456 25.51 1.00 -34.53
N LYS A 457 26.55 1.51 -33.85
CA LYS A 457 27.94 1.11 -34.10
C LYS A 457 28.21 -0.34 -33.71
N PHE A 458 27.66 -0.81 -32.59
CA PHE A 458 27.76 -2.22 -32.16
C PHE A 458 27.13 -3.16 -33.18
N ASN A 459 25.90 -2.86 -33.64
CA ASN A 459 25.19 -3.70 -34.61
C ASN A 459 25.91 -3.74 -35.97
N LYS A 460 26.62 -2.67 -36.34
CA LYS A 460 27.49 -2.62 -37.52
C LYS A 460 28.87 -3.26 -37.30
N LYS A 461 29.13 -3.87 -36.13
CA LYS A 461 30.41 -4.45 -35.70
C LYS A 461 31.58 -3.46 -35.70
N LEU A 462 31.29 -2.16 -35.57
CA LEU A 462 32.29 -1.09 -35.49
C LEU A 462 32.81 -0.87 -34.07
N LEU A 463 32.03 -1.28 -33.06
CA LEU A 463 32.44 -1.25 -31.66
C LEU A 463 32.27 -2.63 -31.04
N THR A 464 33.23 -3.01 -30.21
CA THR A 464 33.12 -4.16 -29.31
C THR A 464 32.23 -3.83 -28.12
N HIS A 465 31.80 -4.88 -27.40
CA HIS A 465 31.04 -4.75 -26.16
C HIS A 465 31.72 -3.81 -25.17
N GLN A 466 33.02 -3.97 -24.95
CA GLN A 466 33.81 -3.12 -24.05
C GLN A 466 33.85 -1.66 -24.50
N GLN A 467 34.10 -1.39 -25.79
CA GLN A 467 34.18 -0.02 -26.30
C GLN A 467 32.83 0.71 -26.19
N CYS A 468 31.70 0.01 -26.31
CA CYS A 468 30.39 0.59 -26.03
C CYS A 468 30.24 1.04 -24.58
N LEU A 469 30.69 0.22 -23.62
CA LEU A 469 30.66 0.57 -22.19
C LEU A 469 31.51 1.80 -21.91
N GLU A 470 32.72 1.86 -22.48
CA GLU A 470 33.68 2.95 -22.28
C GLU A 470 33.16 4.26 -22.88
N MET A 471 32.59 4.22 -24.09
CA MET A 471 31.97 5.38 -24.74
C MET A 471 30.88 5.99 -23.87
N ILE A 472 29.98 5.16 -23.34
CA ILE A 472 28.88 5.63 -22.49
C ILE A 472 29.41 6.14 -21.14
N SER A 473 30.40 5.45 -20.55
CA SER A 473 31.00 5.86 -19.27
C SER A 473 31.75 7.18 -19.37
N ALA A 474 32.43 7.44 -20.50
CA ALA A 474 33.12 8.70 -20.74
C ALA A 474 32.12 9.86 -20.79
N ALA A 475 31.06 9.73 -21.58
CA ALA A 475 30.00 10.74 -21.68
C ALA A 475 29.29 10.99 -20.33
N LEU A 476 29.06 9.92 -19.55
CA LEU A 476 28.55 10.02 -18.19
C LEU A 476 29.50 10.83 -17.29
N GLY A 477 30.79 10.48 -17.30
CA GLY A 477 31.81 11.14 -16.50
C GLY A 477 31.93 12.64 -16.78
N GLU A 478 31.99 13.02 -18.06
CA GLU A 478 32.05 14.42 -18.50
C GLU A 478 30.81 15.21 -18.06
N SER A 479 29.63 14.62 -18.25
CA SER A 479 28.36 15.27 -17.87
C SER A 479 28.27 15.50 -16.36
N LEU A 480 28.73 14.54 -15.55
CA LEU A 480 28.73 14.67 -14.09
C LEU A 480 29.81 15.63 -13.61
N GLN A 481 30.98 15.65 -14.24
CA GLN A 481 32.06 16.57 -13.86
C GLN A 481 31.69 18.04 -14.12
N ALA A 482 30.91 18.29 -15.18
CA ALA A 482 30.39 19.63 -15.49
C ALA A 482 29.13 20.02 -14.67
N ALA A 483 28.58 19.09 -13.89
CA ALA A 483 27.33 19.32 -13.16
C ALA A 483 27.51 20.25 -11.96
N LYS A 484 26.49 21.06 -11.68
CA LYS A 484 26.42 21.85 -10.44
C LYS A 484 26.33 20.91 -9.22
N GLN A 485 26.91 21.33 -8.09
CA GLN A 485 26.91 20.56 -6.84
C GLN A 485 25.50 20.16 -6.36
N GLU A 486 24.51 21.04 -6.50
CA GLU A 486 23.11 20.73 -6.18
C GLU A 486 22.58 19.52 -6.97
N LYS A 487 22.88 19.46 -8.27
CA LYS A 487 22.50 18.36 -9.16
C LYS A 487 23.21 17.05 -8.81
N LEU A 488 24.50 17.13 -8.44
CA LEU A 488 25.26 15.99 -7.96
C LEU A 488 24.69 15.41 -6.66
N ARG A 489 24.39 16.27 -5.67
CA ARG A 489 23.77 15.85 -4.40
C ARG A 489 22.39 15.25 -4.62
N LYS A 490 21.56 15.87 -5.47
CA LYS A 490 20.24 15.34 -5.86
C LYS A 490 20.36 13.93 -6.46
N GLY A 491 21.24 13.75 -7.44
CA GLY A 491 21.41 12.45 -8.09
C GLY A 491 21.96 11.37 -7.16
N LEU A 492 22.91 11.70 -6.28
CA LEU A 492 23.40 10.77 -5.27
C LEU A 492 22.30 10.34 -4.28
N ALA A 493 21.50 11.30 -3.78
CA ALA A 493 20.38 11.01 -2.89
C ALA A 493 19.34 10.11 -3.59
N ALA A 494 19.03 10.40 -4.86
CA ALA A 494 18.12 9.58 -5.67
C ALA A 494 18.63 8.15 -5.94
N ILE A 495 19.95 7.93 -5.98
CA ILE A 495 20.54 6.61 -6.19
C ILE A 495 20.59 5.80 -4.90
N ARG A 496 20.98 6.43 -3.79
CA ARG A 496 20.96 5.80 -2.45
C ARG A 496 19.53 5.42 -2.04
N GLY A 497 18.55 6.23 -2.43
CA GLY A 497 17.18 6.08 -1.97
C GLY A 497 17.02 6.65 -0.56
N THR A 498 15.80 6.62 -0.05
CA THR A 498 15.44 7.15 1.27
C THR A 498 15.24 6.05 2.31
N ALA A 499 15.18 4.78 1.89
CA ALA A 499 15.01 3.65 2.80
C ALA A 499 16.35 3.32 3.49
N THR A 500 16.28 3.04 4.78
CA THR A 500 17.41 2.50 5.54
C THR A 500 17.74 1.11 5.00
N THR A 501 18.99 0.87 4.66
CA THR A 501 19.40 -0.37 4.00
C THR A 501 19.94 -1.37 5.01
N ILE A 502 19.36 -2.56 5.06
CA ILE A 502 19.86 -3.72 5.81
C ILE A 502 20.58 -4.63 4.83
N ILE A 503 21.85 -4.92 5.10
CA ILE A 503 22.66 -5.82 4.30
C ILE A 503 22.91 -7.09 5.10
N THR A 504 22.45 -8.22 4.56
CA THR A 504 22.68 -9.56 5.08
C THR A 504 23.79 -10.23 4.29
N ASP A 505 24.96 -10.43 4.89
CA ASP A 505 25.98 -11.35 4.38
C ASP A 505 25.63 -12.76 4.85
N TYR A 506 24.90 -13.47 4.00
CA TYR A 506 24.34 -14.77 4.38
C TYR A 506 25.39 -15.87 4.47
N VAL A 507 26.57 -15.70 3.84
CA VAL A 507 27.65 -16.70 3.91
C VAL A 507 28.46 -16.56 5.19
N LYS A 508 28.63 -15.33 5.69
CA LYS A 508 29.37 -15.06 6.94
C LYS A 508 28.49 -14.94 8.18
N ASP A 509 27.18 -15.09 8.04
CA ASP A 509 26.21 -14.92 9.14
C ASP A 509 26.36 -13.55 9.82
N ASN A 510 26.42 -12.48 9.00
CA ASN A 510 26.56 -11.11 9.50
C ASN A 510 25.56 -10.16 8.85
N SER A 511 25.24 -9.06 9.55
CA SER A 511 24.38 -8.00 9.04
C SER A 511 24.90 -6.61 9.40
N LEU A 512 24.73 -5.68 8.47
CA LEU A 512 25.05 -4.27 8.61
C LEU A 512 23.80 -3.44 8.32
N ILE A 513 23.65 -2.31 9.03
CA ILE A 513 22.65 -1.30 8.71
C ILE A 513 23.31 -0.03 8.18
N LEU A 514 22.71 0.55 7.15
CA LEU A 514 23.12 1.79 6.55
C LEU A 514 21.93 2.75 6.48
N GLU A 515 21.92 3.72 7.37
CA GLU A 515 21.04 4.89 7.23
C GLU A 515 21.64 5.87 6.22
N HIS A 516 20.79 6.62 5.52
CA HIS A 516 21.22 7.55 4.48
C HIS A 516 21.06 8.99 4.94
N ASP A 517 22.16 9.57 5.41
CA ASP A 517 22.23 10.98 5.77
C ASP A 517 22.17 11.91 4.57
N VAL A 518 21.82 13.18 4.87
CA VAL A 518 21.92 14.27 3.90
C VAL A 518 23.35 14.41 3.40
N ILE A 519 23.51 14.46 2.08
CA ILE A 519 24.80 14.60 1.42
C ILE A 519 25.33 16.02 1.64
N LYS A 520 26.29 16.13 2.56
CA LYS A 520 26.98 17.36 2.91
C LYS A 520 28.30 17.48 2.14
N GLY A 521 28.87 18.68 2.13
CA GLY A 521 30.18 18.94 1.52
C GLY A 521 30.20 18.97 -0.02
N VAL A 522 31.41 19.03 -0.57
CA VAL A 522 31.66 19.04 -2.02
C VAL A 522 31.68 17.61 -2.53
N VAL A 523 30.94 17.37 -3.61
CA VAL A 523 30.96 16.10 -4.36
C VAL A 523 32.01 16.21 -5.44
N GLU A 524 33.01 15.35 -5.37
CA GLU A 524 34.07 15.21 -6.36
C GLU A 524 33.75 14.08 -7.33
N VAL A 525 33.89 14.33 -8.62
CA VAL A 525 33.62 13.36 -9.69
C VAL A 525 34.94 12.88 -10.28
N TYR A 526 35.11 11.56 -10.33
CA TYR A 526 36.28 10.86 -10.85
C TYR A 526 35.85 9.97 -12.03
N PRO A 527 35.85 10.51 -13.26
CA PRO A 527 35.62 9.70 -14.46
C PRO A 527 36.66 8.59 -14.61
N LYS A 528 36.27 7.51 -15.28
CA LYS A 528 37.15 6.37 -15.62
C LYS A 528 37.88 5.76 -14.41
N THR A 529 37.25 5.82 -13.24
CA THR A 529 37.84 5.40 -11.96
C THR A 529 36.90 4.44 -11.23
N PRO A 530 37.39 3.27 -10.75
CA PRO A 530 38.73 2.69 -10.93
C PRO A 530 39.00 2.09 -12.32
N SER A 531 38.04 2.11 -13.24
CA SER A 531 38.20 1.54 -14.59
C SER A 531 37.52 2.40 -15.64
N THR A 532 37.87 2.18 -16.91
CA THR A 532 37.36 2.96 -18.07
C THR A 532 35.84 2.94 -18.24
N ILE A 533 35.15 1.97 -17.64
CA ILE A 533 33.69 1.81 -17.69
C ILE A 533 32.97 2.30 -16.42
N GLN A 534 33.69 2.99 -15.52
CA GLN A 534 33.18 3.45 -14.24
C GLN A 534 33.41 4.95 -14.06
N THR A 535 32.42 5.63 -13.48
CA THR A 535 32.57 6.99 -12.94
C THR A 535 32.29 6.95 -11.45
N THR A 536 33.21 7.44 -10.63
CA THR A 536 33.09 7.40 -9.18
C THR A 536 32.85 8.80 -8.61
N LEU A 537 31.93 8.92 -7.66
CA LEU A 537 31.65 10.14 -6.92
C LEU A 537 32.09 9.93 -5.46
N ARG A 538 32.79 10.92 -4.90
CA ARG A 538 33.22 10.93 -3.50
C ARG A 538 32.76 12.20 -2.80
N TRP A 539 32.38 12.09 -1.55
CA TRP A 539 31.99 13.24 -0.72
C TRP A 539 32.36 12.97 0.76
N ASN A 540 32.05 13.93 1.65
CA ASN A 540 32.38 13.86 3.07
C ASN A 540 33.85 13.48 3.30
N GLU A 541 34.77 14.33 2.82
CA GLU A 541 36.22 14.12 2.95
C GLU A 541 36.71 12.77 2.36
N LYS A 542 36.02 12.29 1.32
CA LYS A 542 36.30 11.02 0.61
C LYS A 542 36.03 9.76 1.43
N GLN A 543 35.30 9.88 2.55
CA GLN A 543 34.88 8.73 3.34
C GLN A 543 33.74 7.97 2.67
N GLU A 544 32.83 8.68 1.99
CA GLU A 544 31.76 8.05 1.23
C GLU A 544 32.06 8.03 -0.27
N GLU A 545 31.70 6.91 -0.92
CA GLU A 545 31.95 6.68 -2.34
C GLU A 545 30.78 5.96 -3.01
N LEU A 546 30.39 6.45 -4.19
CA LEU A 546 29.45 5.78 -5.09
C LEU A 546 30.08 5.62 -6.48
N SER A 547 30.23 4.38 -6.94
CA SER A 547 30.71 4.06 -8.29
C SER A 547 29.54 3.75 -9.22
N LEU A 548 29.52 4.38 -10.39
CA LEU A 548 28.55 4.15 -11.46
C LEU A 548 29.20 3.32 -12.56
N ARG A 549 29.04 1.99 -12.53
CA ARG A 549 29.59 1.09 -13.57
C ARG A 549 28.60 0.85 -14.70
N VAL A 550 28.98 1.17 -15.93
CA VAL A 550 28.17 0.86 -17.10
C VAL A 550 28.21 -0.65 -17.39
N LYS A 551 27.04 -1.25 -17.60
CA LYS A 551 26.89 -2.67 -17.97
C LYS A 551 25.73 -2.89 -18.95
N PHE A 552 25.82 -3.97 -19.71
CA PHE A 552 24.68 -4.53 -20.43
C PHE A 552 23.73 -5.23 -19.44
N SER A 553 22.44 -5.22 -19.74
CA SER A 553 21.42 -5.88 -18.91
C SER A 553 21.42 -7.40 -19.04
N LYS A 554 21.97 -7.93 -20.14
CA LYS A 554 22.18 -9.36 -20.39
C LYS A 554 23.64 -9.62 -20.76
N GLY A 555 24.05 -10.88 -20.64
CA GLY A 555 25.39 -11.31 -21.06
C GLY A 555 25.65 -11.11 -22.55
N GLN A 556 26.93 -11.13 -22.92
CA GLN A 556 27.42 -10.87 -24.27
C GLN A 556 26.79 -11.79 -25.33
N ASP A 557 26.44 -13.03 -24.96
CA ASP A 557 25.83 -14.02 -25.86
C ASP A 557 24.46 -13.59 -26.41
N HIS A 558 23.82 -12.61 -25.79
CA HIS A 558 22.56 -12.03 -26.26
C HIS A 558 22.75 -10.85 -27.24
N GLY A 559 23.98 -10.53 -27.63
CA GLY A 559 24.28 -9.39 -28.48
C GLY A 559 23.94 -8.06 -27.77
N TRP A 560 23.30 -7.13 -28.50
CA TRP A 560 22.89 -5.86 -27.90
C TRP A 560 21.72 -6.05 -26.94
N SER A 561 21.92 -5.69 -25.68
CA SER A 561 20.85 -5.57 -24.68
C SER A 561 20.80 -4.14 -24.12
N SER A 562 19.76 -3.81 -23.34
CA SER A 562 19.62 -2.46 -22.79
C SER A 562 20.77 -2.13 -21.83
N MET A 563 21.21 -0.87 -21.86
CA MET A 563 22.32 -0.38 -21.04
C MET A 563 21.83 0.06 -19.65
N LYS A 564 22.49 -0.43 -18.61
CA LYS A 564 22.23 -0.10 -17.21
C LYS A 564 23.51 0.35 -16.51
N LEU A 565 23.36 1.00 -15.37
CA LEU A 565 24.44 1.23 -14.43
C LEU A 565 24.31 0.24 -13.27
N ALA A 566 25.42 -0.32 -12.79
CA ALA A 566 25.49 -0.86 -11.45
C ALA A 566 26.01 0.26 -10.55
N CYS A 567 25.13 0.84 -9.72
CA CYS A 567 25.50 1.86 -8.76
C CYS A 567 25.96 1.17 -7.48
N GLU A 568 27.26 1.21 -7.21
CA GLU A 568 27.94 0.49 -6.14
C GLU A 568 28.37 1.48 -5.05
N TYR A 569 27.78 1.38 -3.87
CA TYR A 569 28.10 2.21 -2.71
C TYR A 569 29.14 1.52 -1.83
N ARG A 570 30.15 2.26 -1.37
CA ARG A 570 31.17 1.73 -0.46
C ARG A 570 30.58 1.50 0.93
N VAL A 571 30.83 0.33 1.48
CA VAL A 571 30.39 -0.08 2.81
C VAL A 571 31.58 -0.59 3.62
N GLU A 572 31.58 -0.28 4.91
CA GLU A 572 32.56 -0.78 5.87
C GLU A 572 31.81 -1.71 6.83
N PHE A 573 32.26 -2.97 6.87
CA PHE A 573 31.67 -4.04 7.66
C PHE A 573 32.29 -4.13 9.05
#